data_AF-A0A9J6EHL4-F1
#
_entry.id   AF-A0A9J6EHL4-F1
#
_cell.length_a   1.000
_cell.length_b   1.000
_cell.length_c   1.000
_cell.angle_alpha   90.00
_cell.angle_beta   90.00
_cell.angle_gamma   90.00
#
_symmetry.space_group_name_H-M   'P 1'
#
loop_
_entity.id
_entity.type
_entity.pdbx_description
1 polymer ?
#
loop_
_entity_poly.entity_id
_entity_poly.type
_entity_poly.pdbx_seq_one_letter_code
_entity_poly.pdbx_strand_id
1 'polypeptide(L)'
;MRMQSPKLYEHMRKHDILALPGRVFLKRAIQHFQNGFGFNPSIFKGLQEKTKDVDEHSRHSIIVFDEMKLSGHIEFKPSGFIEGFVNPGQFETEGSRKELAHHGLVVVFQPFTGSASSTKSKRTHPVDDTRALHFFPTSRTCLRMLDMLF
;
A
#
# COMPACT_ATOMS: atom_id res chain seq x y z
N MET A 1 -14.09 11.61 -7.02
CA MET A 1 -14.22 12.75 -7.97
C MET A 1 -12.94 13.58 -8.13
N ARG A 2 -12.44 14.28 -7.11
CA ARG A 2 -11.23 15.13 -7.26
C ARG A 2 -9.99 14.37 -7.75
N MET A 3 -9.76 13.15 -7.28
CA MET A 3 -8.60 12.33 -7.68
C MET A 3 -8.63 11.92 -9.16
N GLN A 4 -9.82 11.78 -9.75
CA GLN A 4 -9.98 11.37 -11.16
C GLN A 4 -9.96 12.56 -12.11
N SER A 5 -10.62 13.67 -11.75
CA SER A 5 -10.60 14.90 -12.55
C SER A 5 -10.70 16.14 -11.66
N PRO A 6 -9.56 16.80 -11.36
CA PRO A 6 -9.54 18.04 -10.60
C PRO A 6 -10.29 19.17 -11.30
N LYS A 7 -10.21 19.24 -12.64
CA LYS A 7 -10.88 20.27 -13.43
C LYS A 7 -12.40 20.16 -13.34
N LEU A 8 -12.94 18.94 -13.49
CA LEU A 8 -14.37 18.69 -13.37
C LEU A 8 -14.87 18.99 -11.95
N TYR A 9 -14.14 18.56 -10.93
CA TYR A 9 -14.48 18.84 -9.53
C TYR A 9 -14.65 20.34 -9.26
N GLU A 10 -13.74 21.15 -9.79
CA GLU A 10 -13.76 22.60 -9.61
C GLU A 10 -14.84 23.29 -10.43
N HIS A 11 -15.14 22.77 -11.62
CA HIS A 11 -16.26 23.24 -12.43
C HIS A 11 -17.59 22.99 -11.71
N MET A 12 -17.85 21.76 -11.28
CA MET A 12 -19.08 21.41 -10.57
C MET A 12 -19.27 22.21 -9.27
N ARG A 13 -18.17 22.49 -8.56
CA ARG A 13 -18.18 23.32 -7.36
C ARG A 13 -18.44 24.80 -7.65
N LYS A 14 -17.82 25.37 -8.69
CA LYS A 14 -17.97 26.79 -9.03
C LYS A 14 -19.36 27.14 -9.59
N HIS A 15 -19.98 26.19 -10.28
CA HIS A 15 -21.32 26.33 -10.82
C HIS A 15 -22.41 25.83 -9.87
N ASP A 16 -22.08 25.56 -8.61
CA ASP A 16 -22.98 25.06 -7.56
C ASP A 16 -23.88 23.89 -8.00
N ILE A 17 -23.38 23.04 -8.91
CA ILE A 17 -24.09 21.86 -9.42
C ILE A 17 -24.22 20.81 -8.31
N LEU A 18 -23.19 20.72 -7.46
CA LEU A 18 -23.15 19.85 -6.29
C LEU A 18 -22.50 20.60 -5.12
N ALA A 19 -23.02 20.38 -3.91
CA ALA A 19 -22.42 20.90 -2.68
C ALA A 19 -21.09 20.18 -2.40
N LEU A 20 -20.01 20.71 -2.95
CA LEU A 20 -18.67 20.12 -2.87
C LEU A 20 -17.76 20.90 -1.90
N PRO A 21 -17.00 20.20 -1.03
CA PRO A 21 -16.11 20.86 -0.09
C PRO A 21 -14.99 21.64 -0.79
N GLY A 22 -14.51 22.67 -0.10
CA GLY A 22 -13.44 23.51 -0.62
C GLY A 22 -12.08 22.85 -0.70
N ARG A 23 -11.20 23.40 -1.56
CA ARG A 23 -9.81 22.92 -1.72
C ARG A 23 -9.07 22.84 -0.40
N VAL A 24 -9.23 23.86 0.45
CA VAL A 24 -8.56 23.96 1.75
C VAL A 24 -9.05 22.84 2.68
N PHE A 25 -10.36 22.62 2.73
CA PHE A 25 -10.95 21.54 3.51
C PHE A 25 -10.44 20.18 3.05
N LEU A 26 -10.45 19.91 1.74
CA LEU A 26 -9.93 18.65 1.20
C LEU A 26 -8.44 18.45 1.49
N LYS A 27 -7.62 19.50 1.36
CA LYS A 27 -6.19 19.42 1.69
C LYS A 27 -5.99 19.10 3.17
N ARG A 28 -6.75 19.74 4.06
CA ARG A 28 -6.73 19.42 5.49
C ARG A 28 -7.17 17.98 5.75
N ALA A 29 -8.27 17.53 5.15
CA ALA A 29 -8.76 16.16 5.32
C ALA A 29 -7.71 15.12 4.89
N ILE A 30 -7.05 15.34 3.75
CA ILE A 30 -5.98 14.45 3.26
C ILE A 30 -4.75 14.49 4.17
N GLN A 31 -4.39 15.65 4.73
CA GLN A 31 -3.25 15.77 5.65
C GLN A 31 -3.43 14.97 6.96
N HIS A 32 -4.66 14.73 7.40
CA HIS A 32 -4.91 13.89 8.58
C HIS A 32 -4.67 12.41 8.29
N PHE A 33 -4.60 12.02 7.02
CA PHE A 33 -4.23 10.67 6.63
C PHE A 33 -2.72 10.50 6.77
N GLN A 34 -2.29 9.90 7.88
CA GLN A 34 -0.89 9.64 8.21
C GLN A 34 -0.33 8.58 7.26
N ASN A 35 0.41 9.03 6.24
CA ASN A 35 1.19 8.18 5.35
C ASN A 35 2.65 8.25 5.76
N GLY A 36 3.02 7.42 6.74
CA GLY A 36 4.42 7.12 7.03
C GLY A 36 4.97 6.07 6.06
N PHE A 37 6.30 5.94 6.02
CA PHE A 37 6.93 4.79 5.39
C PHE A 37 6.60 3.50 6.14
N GLY A 38 6.44 2.40 5.40
CA GLY A 38 6.12 1.10 5.96
C GLY A 38 4.63 0.80 6.06
N PHE A 39 4.30 -0.16 6.92
CA PHE A 39 2.96 -0.68 7.09
C PHE A 39 2.16 0.15 8.10
N ASN A 40 1.02 0.72 7.68
CA ASN A 40 0.15 1.48 8.58
C ASN A 40 -0.81 0.52 9.33
N PRO A 41 -0.69 0.35 10.66
CA PRO A 41 -1.52 -0.58 11.43
C PRO A 41 -3.03 -0.28 11.34
N SER A 42 -3.40 0.99 11.16
CA SER A 42 -4.80 1.40 11.04
C SER A 42 -5.48 0.80 9.82
N ILE A 43 -4.73 0.61 8.73
CA ILE A 43 -5.24 -0.02 7.51
C ILE A 43 -5.53 -1.50 7.77
N PHE A 44 -4.62 -2.20 8.46
CA PHE A 44 -4.80 -3.61 8.81
C PHE A 44 -5.93 -3.81 9.81
N LYS A 45 -6.12 -2.91 10.78
CA LYS A 45 -7.27 -2.95 11.68
C LYS A 45 -8.60 -2.80 10.91
N GLY A 46 -8.66 -1.85 9.98
CA GLY A 46 -9.84 -1.68 9.13
C GLY A 46 -10.08 -2.87 8.19
N LEU A 47 -9.01 -3.49 7.70
CA LEU A 47 -9.10 -4.71 6.89
C LEU A 47 -9.63 -5.88 7.72
N GLN A 48 -9.13 -6.06 8.94
CA GLN A 48 -9.59 -7.09 9.86
C GLN A 48 -11.09 -6.93 10.17
N GLU A 49 -11.54 -5.71 10.45
CA GLU A 49 -12.96 -5.43 10.69
C GLU A 49 -13.84 -5.80 9.49
N LYS A 50 -13.40 -5.49 8.26
CA LYS A 50 -14.15 -5.85 7.03
C LYS A 50 -14.12 -7.34 6.70
N THR A 51 -13.12 -8.06 7.21
CA THR A 51 -12.87 -9.46 6.86
C THR A 51 -13.53 -10.43 7.85
N LYS A 52 -14.05 -9.93 8.99
CA LYS A 52 -14.76 -10.73 10.01
C LYS A 52 -15.96 -11.50 9.46
N ASP A 53 -16.72 -10.87 8.56
CA ASP A 53 -17.97 -11.43 8.02
C ASP A 53 -17.75 -12.23 6.73
N VAL A 54 -16.50 -12.35 6.26
CA VAL A 54 -16.16 -13.02 5.01
C VAL A 54 -15.89 -14.51 5.26
N ASP A 55 -16.44 -15.37 4.41
CA ASP A 55 -16.20 -16.81 4.46
C ASP A 55 -14.70 -17.16 4.36
N GLU A 56 -14.26 -18.24 5.01
CA GLU A 56 -12.85 -18.65 5.06
C GLU A 56 -12.25 -18.85 3.66
N HIS A 57 -13.02 -19.38 2.71
CA HIS A 57 -12.55 -19.56 1.34
C HIS A 57 -12.41 -18.23 0.58
N SER A 58 -13.20 -17.22 0.96
CA SER A 58 -13.13 -15.88 0.35
C SER A 58 -12.08 -14.97 1.03
N ARG A 59 -11.46 -15.44 2.11
CA ARG A 59 -10.37 -14.74 2.82
C ARG A 59 -8.98 -15.06 2.28
N HIS A 60 -8.88 -15.91 1.25
CA HIS A 60 -7.63 -16.14 0.55
C HIS A 60 -7.24 -14.86 -0.20
N SER A 61 -5.98 -14.48 -0.08
CA SER A 61 -5.46 -13.25 -0.67
C SER A 61 -4.14 -13.50 -1.33
N ILE A 62 -3.84 -12.70 -2.34
CA ILE A 62 -2.53 -12.59 -2.94
C ILE A 62 -1.88 -11.31 -2.44
N ILE A 63 -0.66 -11.43 -1.93
CA ILE A 63 0.23 -10.27 -1.83
C ILE A 63 1.03 -10.19 -3.12
N VAL A 64 1.10 -9.00 -3.69
CA VAL A 64 1.96 -8.65 -4.83
C VAL A 64 2.89 -7.55 -4.37
N PHE A 65 4.14 -7.64 -4.74
CA PHE A 65 5.07 -6.54 -4.54
C PHE A 65 5.91 -6.30 -5.78
N ASP A 66 6.24 -5.04 -6.00
CA ASP A 66 7.10 -4.59 -7.09
C ASP A 66 7.89 -3.36 -6.65
N GLU A 67 8.95 -3.06 -7.37
CA GLU A 67 9.85 -1.95 -7.10
C GLU A 67 9.68 -0.85 -8.15
N MET A 68 9.37 0.35 -7.68
CA MET A 68 9.22 1.52 -8.54
C MET A 68 10.48 2.39 -8.47
N LYS A 69 11.06 2.73 -9.63
CA LYS A 69 12.16 3.69 -9.71
C LYS A 69 11.65 5.09 -9.34
N LEU A 70 12.31 5.74 -8.39
CA LEU A 70 12.05 7.11 -7.98
C LEU A 70 13.13 8.04 -8.54
N SER A 71 12.77 9.29 -8.83
CA SER A 71 13.76 10.35 -9.03
C SER A 71 14.40 10.68 -7.68
N GLY A 72 15.73 10.59 -7.57
CA GLY A 72 16.43 10.97 -6.35
C GLY A 72 16.32 12.48 -6.14
N HIS A 73 15.53 12.89 -5.14
CA HIS A 73 15.41 14.29 -4.74
C HIS A 73 15.07 14.35 -3.25
N ILE A 74 15.48 15.46 -2.62
CA ILE A 74 15.17 15.75 -1.22
C ILE A 74 14.05 16.79 -1.20
N GLU A 75 12.96 16.48 -0.52
CA GLU A 75 11.85 17.40 -0.31
C GLU A 75 11.83 17.86 1.16
N PHE A 76 11.79 19.19 1.35
CA PHE A 76 11.59 19.78 2.67
C PHE A 76 10.11 20.08 2.87
N LYS A 77 9.45 19.34 3.76
CA LYS A 77 8.04 19.60 4.08
C LYS A 77 7.92 20.82 4.99
N PRO A 78 6.83 21.61 4.87
CA PRO A 78 6.54 22.71 5.80
C PRO A 78 6.40 22.28 7.27
N SER A 79 6.23 20.98 7.53
CA SER A 79 6.24 20.38 8.86
C SER A 79 7.65 20.24 9.48
N GLY A 80 8.71 20.61 8.76
CA GLY A 80 10.10 20.47 9.20
C GLY A 80 10.71 19.09 8.93
N PHE A 81 9.95 18.17 8.33
CA PHE A 81 10.43 16.85 7.97
C PHE A 81 11.14 16.86 6.61
N ILE A 82 12.27 16.17 6.55
CA ILE A 82 13.05 15.96 5.33
C ILE A 82 12.71 14.59 4.78
N GLU A 83 12.25 14.54 3.52
CA GLU A 83 11.98 13.31 2.79
C GLU A 83 12.95 13.16 1.62
N GLY A 84 13.23 11.92 1.21
CA GLY A 84 14.14 11.62 0.11
C GLY A 84 15.32 10.72 0.47
N PHE A 85 15.48 10.37 1.74
CA PHE A 85 16.47 9.39 2.19
C PHE A 85 15.88 7.98 2.31
N VAL A 86 16.75 6.97 2.24
CA VAL A 86 16.39 5.58 2.49
C VAL A 86 15.91 5.43 3.94
N ASN A 87 14.75 4.81 4.11
CA ASN A 87 14.19 4.49 5.42
C ASN A 87 14.07 2.97 5.59
N PRO A 88 15.07 2.31 6.20
CA PRO A 88 15.04 0.87 6.44
C PRO A 88 14.21 0.47 7.67
N GLY A 89 13.57 1.43 8.37
CA GLY A 89 12.77 1.17 9.56
C GLY A 89 13.60 0.56 10.69
N GLN A 90 13.18 -0.60 11.20
CA GLN A 90 13.83 -1.29 12.31
C GLN A 90 15.11 -2.06 11.94
N PHE A 91 15.44 -2.15 10.65
CA PHE A 91 16.60 -2.89 10.13
C PHE A 91 17.76 -1.95 9.75
N GLU A 92 17.92 -0.85 10.50
CA GLU A 92 18.97 0.13 10.26
C GLU A 92 20.36 -0.50 10.28
N THR A 93 21.07 -0.37 9.17
CA THR A 93 22.52 -0.57 9.11
C THR A 93 23.20 0.79 9.28
N GLU A 94 24.33 0.84 10.00
CA GLU A 94 25.10 2.07 10.20
C GLU A 94 25.39 2.74 8.84
N GLY A 95 24.84 3.94 8.62
CA GLY A 95 25.06 4.74 7.41
C GLY A 95 23.91 4.80 6.40
N SER A 96 22.95 3.88 6.45
CA SER A 96 21.82 3.79 5.50
C SER A 96 20.92 5.04 5.44
N ARG A 97 20.74 5.76 6.56
CA ARG A 97 19.93 6.99 6.65
C ARG A 97 20.47 8.19 5.86
N LYS A 98 21.69 8.14 5.35
CA LYS A 98 22.31 9.24 4.58
C LYS A 98 22.21 9.03 3.07
N GLU A 99 21.75 7.86 2.63
CA GLU A 99 21.61 7.53 1.22
C GLU A 99 20.28 8.02 0.66
N LEU A 100 20.27 8.50 -0.60
CA LEU A 100 19.05 8.92 -1.28
C LEU A 100 18.20 7.71 -1.68
N ALA A 101 16.90 7.81 -1.46
CA ALA A 101 15.96 6.80 -1.91
C ALA A 101 15.81 6.88 -3.44
N HIS A 102 16.28 5.85 -4.13
CA HIS A 102 16.17 5.72 -5.58
C HIS A 102 15.04 4.80 -6.02
N HIS A 103 14.50 4.03 -5.09
CA HIS A 103 13.48 3.03 -5.35
C HIS A 103 12.47 3.02 -4.22
N GLY A 104 11.21 2.77 -4.57
CA GLY A 104 10.11 2.58 -3.63
C GLY A 104 9.56 1.17 -3.78
N LEU A 105 9.56 0.40 -2.69
CA LEU A 105 8.89 -0.89 -2.65
C LEU A 105 7.39 -0.66 -2.49
N VAL A 106 6.60 -1.19 -3.42
CA VAL A 106 5.15 -1.15 -3.37
C VAL A 106 4.65 -2.54 -3.04
N VAL A 107 3.83 -2.65 -1.99
CA VAL A 107 3.17 -3.90 -1.58
C VAL A 107 1.66 -3.72 -1.70
N VAL A 108 1.02 -4.63 -2.43
CA VAL A 108 -0.41 -4.63 -2.70
C VAL A 108 -1.03 -5.91 -2.17
N PHE A 109 -2.10 -5.76 -1.41
CA PHE A 109 -2.95 -6.85 -0.98
C PHE A 109 -4.15 -6.96 -1.94
N GLN A 110 -4.35 -8.11 -2.56
CA GLN A 110 -5.42 -8.38 -3.49
C GLN A 110 -6.19 -9.63 -3.07
N PRO A 111 -7.51 -9.55 -2.81
CA PRO A 111 -8.33 -10.74 -2.58
C PRO A 111 -8.25 -11.73 -3.75
N PHE A 112 -8.20 -13.03 -3.45
CA PHE A 112 -8.10 -14.08 -4.45
C PHE A 112 -9.33 -14.98 -4.40
N THR A 113 -10.04 -15.05 -5.53
CA THR A 113 -11.28 -15.85 -5.67
C THR A 113 -11.14 -16.93 -6.75
N GLY A 114 -9.91 -17.37 -7.05
CA GLY A 114 -9.64 -18.33 -8.12
C GLY A 114 -9.13 -19.69 -7.64
N SER A 115 -8.95 -20.62 -8.58
CA SER A 115 -8.23 -21.88 -8.36
C SER A 115 -6.79 -21.75 -8.85
N ALA A 116 -5.82 -21.97 -7.97
CA ALA A 116 -4.40 -21.98 -8.34
C ALA A 116 -4.02 -23.29 -9.06
N SER A 117 -3.57 -23.22 -10.32
CA SER A 117 -3.21 -24.40 -11.12
C SER A 117 -1.70 -24.61 -11.30
N SER A 118 -0.85 -23.62 -11.01
CA SER A 118 0.60 -23.70 -11.29
C SER A 118 1.47 -23.03 -10.22
N THR A 119 1.73 -23.74 -9.13
CA THR A 119 2.67 -23.30 -8.08
C THR A 119 4.11 -23.69 -8.39
N LYS A 120 5.09 -22.77 -8.23
CA LYS A 120 6.52 -23.13 -8.34
C LYS A 120 7.13 -23.57 -7.02
N SER A 121 6.76 -22.92 -5.92
CA SER A 121 7.27 -23.29 -4.60
C SER A 121 6.25 -23.00 -3.51
N LYS A 122 6.36 -23.77 -2.43
CA LYS A 122 5.52 -23.69 -1.23
C LYS A 122 6.43 -23.47 -0.04
N ARG A 123 6.10 -22.51 0.83
CA ARG A 123 6.73 -22.33 2.15
C ARG A 123 5.64 -22.39 3.22
N THR A 124 5.98 -22.80 4.43
CA THR A 124 5.06 -22.70 5.58
C THR A 124 4.85 -21.24 5.95
N HIS A 125 3.65 -20.90 6.44
CA HIS A 125 3.36 -19.55 6.89
C HIS A 125 4.12 -19.28 8.20
N PRO A 126 4.79 -18.11 8.35
CA PRO A 126 5.72 -17.86 9.46
C PRO A 126 5.06 -17.78 10.85
N VAL A 127 3.73 -17.64 10.90
CA VAL A 127 2.95 -17.55 12.16
C VAL A 127 2.02 -18.77 12.34
N ASP A 128 1.75 -19.55 11.29
CA ASP A 128 0.75 -20.61 11.33
C ASP A 128 1.22 -21.81 10.49
N ASP A 129 1.65 -22.87 11.15
CA ASP A 129 2.19 -24.06 10.47
C ASP A 129 1.15 -24.82 9.64
N THR A 130 -0.14 -24.58 9.87
CA THR A 130 -1.23 -25.20 9.10
C THR A 130 -1.41 -24.56 7.73
N ARG A 131 -0.85 -23.35 7.54
CA ARG A 131 -0.98 -22.55 6.32
C ARG A 131 0.30 -22.55 5.51
N ALA A 132 0.15 -22.27 4.23
CA ALA A 132 1.28 -22.26 3.32
C ALA A 132 1.22 -21.11 2.33
N LEU A 133 2.39 -20.54 2.09
CA LEU A 133 2.62 -19.50 1.11
C LEU A 133 3.02 -20.14 -0.21
N HIS A 134 2.17 -19.94 -1.21
CA HIS A 134 2.36 -20.44 -2.55
C HIS A 134 2.96 -19.34 -3.43
N PHE A 135 4.11 -19.59 -4.04
CA PHE A 135 4.81 -18.64 -4.90
C PHE A 135 4.64 -18.97 -6.38
N PHE A 136 4.23 -17.96 -7.14
CA PHE A 136 3.96 -18.07 -8.57
C PHE A 136 5.04 -17.35 -9.38
N PRO A 137 5.55 -17.97 -10.47
CA PRO A 137 6.44 -17.28 -11.39
C PRO A 137 5.67 -16.30 -12.24
N THR A 138 6.09 -15.04 -12.23
CA THR A 138 5.78 -14.09 -13.30
C THR A 138 7.10 -13.55 -13.82
N SER A 139 7.20 -13.32 -15.14
CA SER A 139 8.47 -13.07 -15.85
C SER A 139 9.21 -11.81 -15.42
N ARG A 140 8.59 -10.96 -14.58
CA ARG A 140 9.23 -9.86 -13.85
C ARG A 140 8.56 -9.78 -12.47
N THR A 141 9.30 -10.13 -11.42
CA THR A 141 9.03 -9.88 -9.99
C THR A 141 7.56 -9.68 -9.59
N CYS A 142 6.82 -10.78 -9.50
CA CYS A 142 5.51 -10.82 -8.84
C CYS A 142 5.47 -12.12 -8.04
N LEU A 143 5.87 -12.07 -6.78
CA LEU A 143 5.65 -13.16 -5.84
C LEU A 143 4.21 -13.02 -5.36
N ARG A 144 3.29 -13.73 -6.01
CA ARG A 144 1.95 -13.92 -5.45
C ARG A 144 2.13 -14.73 -4.18
N MET A 145 1.67 -14.22 -3.05
CA MET A 145 1.68 -14.94 -1.77
C MET A 145 0.25 -15.34 -1.48
N LEU A 146 -0.11 -16.62 -1.64
CA LEU A 146 -1.44 -17.11 -1.23
C LEU A 146 -1.44 -17.34 0.29
N ASP A 147 -2.45 -16.77 0.94
CA ASP A 147 -2.83 -16.85 2.35
C ASP A 147 -2.17 -15.88 3.34
N MET A 148 -2.72 -14.66 3.37
CA MET A 148 -2.83 -13.87 4.60
C MET A 148 -4.31 -13.74 4.97
N LEU A 149 -4.74 -14.59 5.89
CA LEU A 149 -5.98 -14.42 6.64
C LEU A 149 -5.70 -13.43 7.79
N PHE A 150 -6.26 -12.21 7.71
CA PHE A 150 -6.27 -11.21 8.79
C PHE A 150 -7.39 -11.47 9.80
#